data_AF-A0A2N2VSE3-F1
#
_entry.id   AF-A0A2N2VSE3-F1
#
_cell.length_a   1.000
_cell.length_b   1.000
_cell.length_c   1.000
_cell.angle_alpha   90.00
_cell.angle_beta   90.00
_cell.angle_gamma   90.00
#
_symmetry.space_group_name_H-M   'P 1'
#
loop_
_entity.id
_entity.type
_entity.pdbx_description
1 polymer ?
#
loop_
_entity_poly.entity_id
_entity_poly.type
_entity_poly.pdbx_seq_one_letter_code
_entity_poly.pdbx_strand_id
1 'polypeptide(L)'
;MKTKAPIYGVTRVDNETSRTHGWLVTIQRRGVIFRKQFSDGVLGGKTKSLAAAKAYRDEIVEKHPPLSKREHAEIVKKNNKSGVVGVCRYCASETSQKPNAERRWFWVASWVLPDGRAKRIKFSVKKYGEEGAFKMAVKARRNAIRQMAGDFDPGATRRKKRMSRI
;
A
#
# COMPACT_ATOMS: atom_id res chain seq x y z
N MET A 1 9.62 -31.09 0.82
CA MET A 1 10.56 -29.94 0.75
C MET A 1 10.01 -28.79 1.60
N LYS A 2 10.68 -28.40 2.69
CA LYS A 2 10.21 -27.33 3.59
C LYS A 2 10.35 -25.97 2.89
N THR A 3 9.23 -25.40 2.44
CA THR A 3 9.19 -24.07 1.82
C THR A 3 9.57 -23.03 2.88
N LYS A 4 10.83 -22.56 2.85
CA LYS A 4 11.30 -21.50 3.75
C LYS A 4 10.43 -20.26 3.55
N ALA A 5 9.92 -19.70 4.66
CA ALA A 5 9.09 -18.51 4.61
C ALA A 5 9.81 -17.38 3.85
N PRO A 6 9.13 -16.68 2.93
CA PRO A 6 9.73 -15.60 2.17
C PRO A 6 10.09 -14.46 3.12
N ILE A 7 11.38 -14.12 3.18
CA ILE A 7 11.90 -12.98 3.95
C ILE A 7 11.49 -11.71 3.20
N TYR A 8 10.87 -10.77 3.91
CA TYR A 8 10.41 -9.52 3.32
C TYR A 8 11.57 -8.77 2.64
N GLY A 9 11.42 -8.46 1.37
CA GLY A 9 12.40 -7.71 0.59
C GLY A 9 13.63 -8.50 0.16
N VAL A 10 13.70 -9.82 0.39
CA VAL A 10 14.83 -10.66 -0.02
C VAL A 10 14.34 -11.77 -0.96
N THR A 11 14.87 -11.79 -2.18
CA THR A 11 14.49 -12.73 -3.25
C THR A 11 15.72 -13.50 -3.73
N ARG A 12 15.57 -14.80 -4.00
CA ARG A 12 16.64 -15.57 -4.64
C ARG A 12 16.62 -15.30 -6.15
N VAL A 13 17.77 -14.99 -6.71
CA VAL A 13 17.97 -14.81 -8.16
C VAL A 13 18.89 -15.92 -8.63
N ASP A 14 18.32 -16.90 -9.31
CA ASP A 14 19.04 -17.97 -10.00
C ASP A 14 18.91 -17.74 -11.50
N ASN A 15 20.03 -17.42 -12.15
CA ASN A 15 20.10 -17.31 -13.59
C ASN A 15 20.97 -18.47 -14.12
N GLU A 16 20.32 -19.47 -14.72
CA GLU A 16 20.97 -20.67 -15.28
C GLU A 16 21.88 -20.31 -16.46
N THR A 17 21.48 -19.37 -17.31
CA THR A 17 22.23 -18.95 -18.50
C THR A 17 23.51 -18.19 -18.12
N SER A 18 23.44 -17.33 -17.10
CA SER A 18 24.60 -16.54 -16.64
C SER A 18 25.34 -17.18 -15.47
N ARG A 19 24.98 -18.41 -15.04
CA ARG A 19 25.46 -19.10 -13.82
C ARG A 19 25.55 -18.20 -12.59
N THR A 20 24.69 -17.17 -12.56
CA THR A 20 24.73 -16.13 -11.54
C THR A 20 23.71 -16.51 -10.49
N HIS A 21 24.23 -17.01 -9.38
CA HIS A 21 23.47 -17.43 -8.22
C HIS A 21 23.69 -16.42 -7.12
N GLY A 22 22.63 -15.75 -6.67
CA GLY A 22 22.71 -14.85 -5.53
C GLY A 22 21.36 -14.49 -4.93
N TRP A 23 21.41 -13.64 -3.91
CA TRP A 23 20.26 -13.07 -3.24
C TRP A 23 20.15 -11.58 -3.57
N LEU A 24 18.95 -11.15 -3.95
CA LEU A 24 18.63 -9.77 -4.22
C LEU A 24 17.80 -9.21 -3.07
N VAL A 25 18.30 -8.15 -2.45
CA VAL A 25 17.55 -7.35 -1.48
C VAL A 25 16.96 -6.15 -2.21
N THR A 26 15.63 -6.01 -2.17
CA THR A 26 14.90 -4.88 -2.74
C THR A 26 13.91 -4.36 -1.70
N ILE A 27 14.19 -3.18 -1.15
CA ILE A 27 13.36 -2.53 -0.13
C ILE A 27 13.03 -1.13 -0.63
N GLN A 28 11.73 -0.81 -0.69
CA GLN A 28 11.26 0.53 -1.04
C GLN A 28 10.81 1.27 0.22
N ARG A 29 11.32 2.49 0.41
CA ARG A 29 10.98 3.39 1.54
C ARG A 29 10.91 4.82 1.04
N ARG A 30 9.80 5.51 1.32
CA ARG A 30 9.62 6.96 1.04
C ARG A 30 10.03 7.40 -0.39
N GLY A 31 9.76 6.57 -1.40
CA GLY A 31 10.11 6.85 -2.80
C GLY A 31 11.51 6.43 -3.22
N VAL A 32 12.38 6.03 -2.29
CA VAL A 32 13.71 5.49 -2.56
C VAL A 32 13.66 3.96 -2.62
N ILE A 33 14.34 3.39 -3.62
CA ILE A 33 14.49 1.94 -3.77
C ILE A 33 15.91 1.57 -3.39
N PHE A 34 16.06 0.87 -2.26
CA PHE A 34 17.32 0.26 -1.84
C PHE A 34 17.41 -1.13 -2.47
N ARG A 35 18.31 -1.27 -3.45
CA ARG A 35 18.54 -2.50 -4.18
C ARG A 35 20.00 -2.93 -4.03
N LYS A 36 20.25 -4.15 -3.55
CA LYS A 36 21.61 -4.73 -3.46
C LYS A 36 21.60 -6.23 -3.73
N GLN A 37 22.59 -6.72 -4.46
CA GLN A 37 22.75 -8.14 -4.79
C GLN A 37 23.93 -8.75 -4.01
N PHE A 38 23.77 -10.01 -3.59
CA PHE A 38 24.73 -10.80 -2.83
C PHE A 38 24.94 -12.14 -3.54
N SER A 39 26.05 -12.26 -4.27
CA SER A 39 26.35 -13.44 -5.09
C SER A 39 26.95 -14.59 -4.27
N ASP A 40 26.48 -15.80 -4.51
CA ASP A 40 26.92 -17.04 -3.85
C ASP A 40 28.40 -17.36 -4.14
N GLY A 41 28.88 -17.06 -5.33
CA GLY A 41 30.29 -17.26 -5.69
C GLY A 41 31.26 -16.37 -4.90
N VAL A 42 30.86 -15.13 -4.60
CA VAL A 42 31.71 -14.16 -3.88
C VAL A 42 31.69 -14.40 -2.37
N LEU A 43 30.53 -14.76 -1.83
CA LEU A 43 30.33 -14.92 -0.39
C LEU A 43 30.59 -16.34 0.11
N GLY A 44 30.96 -17.27 -0.78
CA GLY A 44 31.31 -18.64 -0.40
C GLY A 44 30.09 -19.51 -0.08
N GLY A 45 29.00 -19.32 -0.82
CA GLY A 45 27.84 -20.22 -0.83
C GLY A 45 26.53 -19.60 -0.33
N LYS A 46 25.45 -20.33 -0.60
CA LYS A 46 24.05 -19.89 -0.39
C LYS A 46 23.72 -19.42 1.02
N THR A 47 24.32 -20.03 2.04
CA THR A 47 24.07 -19.71 3.46
C THR A 47 24.70 -18.38 3.86
N LYS A 48 25.97 -18.16 3.48
CA LYS A 48 26.69 -16.91 3.75
C LYS A 48 26.07 -15.74 3.01
N SER A 49 25.71 -15.91 1.74
CA SER A 49 24.99 -14.88 0.98
C SER A 49 23.64 -14.52 1.57
N LEU A 50 22.89 -15.52 2.05
CA LEU A 50 21.61 -15.27 2.70
C LEU A 50 21.80 -14.50 4.02
N ALA A 51 22.82 -14.83 4.80
CA ALA A 51 23.13 -14.11 6.04
C ALA A 51 23.50 -12.65 5.76
N ALA A 52 24.37 -12.40 4.77
CA ALA A 52 24.74 -11.04 4.35
C ALA A 52 23.53 -10.24 3.83
N ALA A 53 22.66 -10.87 3.02
CA ALA A 53 21.44 -10.25 2.53
C ALA A 53 20.47 -9.89 3.67
N LYS A 54 20.36 -10.74 4.69
CA LYS A 54 19.55 -10.46 5.89
C LYS A 54 20.13 -9.30 6.69
N ALA A 55 21.43 -9.30 6.98
CA ALA A 55 22.07 -8.24 7.74
C ALA A 55 21.89 -6.86 7.07
N TYR A 56 22.07 -6.79 5.75
CA TYR A 56 21.82 -5.57 4.99
C TYR A 56 20.34 -5.15 5.01
N ARG A 57 19.41 -6.11 4.93
CA ARG A 57 17.97 -5.81 5.08
C ARG A 57 17.68 -5.22 6.45
N ASP A 58 18.23 -5.79 7.51
CA ASP A 58 17.96 -5.36 8.88
C ASP A 58 18.52 -3.94 9.12
N GLU A 59 19.73 -3.66 8.64
CA GLU A 59 20.33 -2.33 8.65
C GLU A 59 19.47 -1.29 7.91
N ILE A 60 18.95 -1.63 6.72
CA ILE A 60 18.09 -0.73 5.94
C ILE A 60 16.74 -0.51 6.64
N VAL A 61 16.19 -1.54 7.29
CA VAL A 61 14.92 -1.40 8.01
C VAL A 61 15.09 -0.60 9.30
N GLU A 62 16.23 -0.71 9.97
CA GLU A 62 16.57 0.08 11.14
C GLU A 62 16.79 1.57 10.77
N LYS A 63 17.59 1.84 9.74
CA LYS A 63 17.84 3.22 9.26
C LYS A 63 16.61 3.85 8.62
N HIS A 64 15.77 3.04 7.98
CA HIS A 64 14.58 3.48 7.26
C HIS A 64 13.36 2.66 7.72
N PRO A 65 12.80 2.98 8.90
CA PRO A 65 11.64 2.28 9.43
C PRO A 65 10.48 2.29 8.43
N PRO A 66 9.63 1.25 8.43
CA PRO A 66 8.43 1.24 7.62
C PRO A 66 7.58 2.48 7.92
N LEU A 67 6.95 3.02 6.89
CA LEU A 67 5.97 4.09 7.09
C LEU A 67 4.85 3.57 7.99
N SER A 68 4.34 4.39 8.88
CA SER A 68 3.09 4.08 9.57
C SER A 68 1.94 4.04 8.55
N LYS A 69 0.88 3.26 8.85
CA LYS A 69 -0.35 3.28 8.02
C LYS A 69 -0.91 4.68 7.88
N ARG A 70 -0.75 5.50 8.92
CA ARG A 70 -1.17 6.89 8.96
C ARG A 70 -0.39 7.76 7.99
N GLU A 71 0.94 7.77 8.06
CA GLU A 71 1.78 8.53 7.13
C GLU A 71 1.46 8.14 5.69
N HIS A 72 1.35 6.85 5.39
CA HIS A 72 1.00 6.38 4.05
C HIS A 72 -0.39 6.86 3.60
N ALA A 73 -1.38 6.84 4.51
CA ALA A 73 -2.74 7.30 4.24
C ALA A 73 -2.84 8.82 4.06
N GLU A 74 -1.84 9.59 4.50
CA GLU A 74 -1.76 11.04 4.37
C GLU A 74 -0.96 11.50 3.13
N ILE A 75 -0.29 10.58 2.41
CA ILE A 75 0.44 10.91 1.17
C ILE A 75 -0.53 11.39 0.08
N VAL A 76 -0.43 12.69 -0.26
CA VAL A 76 -1.20 13.29 -1.35
C VAL A 76 -0.64 12.82 -2.69
N LYS A 77 -1.50 12.15 -3.47
CA LYS A 77 -1.16 11.73 -4.83
C LYS A 77 -1.35 12.89 -5.80
N LYS A 78 -0.54 12.95 -6.87
CA LYS A 78 -0.62 13.96 -7.94
C LYS A 78 -2.01 14.04 -8.61
N ASN A 79 -2.76 12.95 -8.60
CA ASN A 79 -4.13 12.89 -9.14
C ASN A 79 -5.22 13.33 -8.16
N ASN A 80 -4.86 13.80 -6.95
CA ASN A 80 -5.83 14.26 -5.98
C ASN A 80 -6.30 15.68 -6.30
N LYS A 81 -7.54 15.80 -6.75
CA LYS A 81 -8.18 17.10 -7.08
C LYS A 81 -8.84 17.78 -5.88
N SER A 82 -9.02 17.10 -4.75
CA SER A 82 -9.74 17.65 -3.58
C SER A 82 -8.81 18.28 -2.52
N GLY A 83 -7.49 18.12 -2.67
CA GLY A 83 -6.51 18.52 -1.67
C GLY A 83 -6.46 17.63 -0.41
N VAL A 84 -7.43 16.72 -0.22
CA VAL A 84 -7.49 15.84 0.96
C VAL A 84 -7.45 14.38 0.54
N VAL A 85 -6.47 13.62 1.03
CA VAL A 85 -6.27 12.22 0.63
C VAL A 85 -7.47 11.37 1.02
N GLY A 86 -7.99 10.61 0.05
CA GLY A 86 -9.14 9.74 0.27
C GLY A 86 -10.49 10.46 0.26
N VAL A 87 -10.52 11.77 0.01
CA VAL A 87 -11.76 12.53 -0.24
C VAL A 87 -11.85 12.86 -1.72
N CYS A 88 -12.97 12.54 -2.36
CA CYS A 88 -13.19 12.89 -3.76
C CYS A 88 -14.64 13.27 -4.05
N ARG A 89 -14.83 14.07 -5.09
CA ARG A 89 -16.15 14.40 -5.64
C ARG A 89 -16.59 13.27 -6.58
N TYR A 90 -17.83 12.84 -6.45
CA TYR A 90 -18.41 11.71 -7.19
C TYR A 90 -19.76 12.11 -7.77
N CYS A 91 -19.98 11.80 -9.05
CA CYS A 91 -21.26 12.00 -9.72
C CYS A 91 -21.94 10.64 -9.95
N ALA A 92 -23.14 10.44 -9.38
CA ALA A 92 -23.82 9.14 -9.48
C ALA A 92 -24.48 8.89 -10.85
N SER A 93 -24.77 9.93 -11.64
CA SER A 93 -25.36 9.78 -12.97
C SER A 93 -24.39 9.15 -13.96
N GLU A 94 -23.07 9.36 -13.77
CA GLU A 94 -22.01 8.80 -14.61
C GLU A 94 -21.92 7.26 -14.51
N THR A 95 -22.46 6.68 -13.43
CA THR A 95 -22.54 5.22 -13.23
C THR A 95 -23.89 4.64 -13.64
N SER A 96 -24.90 5.48 -13.90
CA SER A 96 -26.23 5.02 -14.29
C SER A 96 -26.30 4.95 -15.80
N GLN A 97 -26.48 3.76 -16.38
CA GLN A 97 -26.74 3.56 -17.82
C GLN A 97 -28.11 4.11 -18.27
N LYS A 98 -28.81 4.87 -17.42
CA LYS A 98 -30.11 5.42 -17.74
C LYS A 98 -29.94 6.77 -18.45
N PRO A 99 -30.55 6.97 -19.63
CA PRO A 99 -30.33 8.17 -20.47
C PRO A 99 -30.82 9.49 -19.84
N ASN A 100 -31.57 9.44 -18.73
CA ASN A 100 -32.08 10.62 -18.03
C ASN A 100 -31.80 10.58 -16.51
N ALA A 101 -30.66 10.02 -16.10
CA ALA A 101 -30.28 10.01 -14.70
C ALA A 101 -29.91 11.42 -14.22
N GLU A 102 -30.71 11.98 -13.32
CA GLU A 102 -30.43 13.26 -12.65
C GLU A 102 -29.00 13.25 -12.07
N ARG A 103 -28.20 14.28 -12.40
CA ARG A 103 -26.82 14.42 -11.92
C ARG A 103 -26.80 14.64 -10.42
N ARG A 104 -26.53 13.58 -9.66
CA ARG A 104 -26.41 13.65 -8.20
C ARG A 104 -24.95 13.68 -7.79
N TRP A 105 -24.55 14.82 -7.22
CA TRP A 105 -23.20 15.05 -6.72
C TRP A 105 -23.06 14.62 -5.26
N PHE A 106 -21.93 13.98 -4.96
CA PHE A 106 -21.57 13.52 -3.64
C PHE A 106 -20.11 13.83 -3.34
N TRP A 107 -19.82 14.11 -2.07
CA TRP A 107 -18.48 14.03 -1.53
C TRP A 107 -18.28 12.68 -0.86
N VAL A 108 -17.22 11.97 -1.24
CA VAL A 108 -16.94 10.62 -0.75
C VAL A 108 -15.65 10.62 0.04
N ALA A 109 -15.72 10.16 1.28
CA ALA A 109 -14.56 9.86 2.10
C ALA A 109 -14.28 8.35 2.06
N SER A 110 -13.01 7.97 1.90
CA SER A 110 -12.59 6.57 1.80
C SER A 110 -11.34 6.30 2.63
N TRP A 111 -11.27 5.13 3.25
CA TRP A 111 -10.11 4.70 4.05
C TRP A 111 -10.04 3.18 4.19
N VAL A 112 -8.88 2.67 4.60
CA VAL A 112 -8.68 1.24 4.89
C VAL A 112 -8.86 1.03 6.39
N LEU A 113 -9.70 0.07 6.77
CA LEU A 113 -9.90 -0.35 8.15
C LEU A 113 -8.71 -1.22 8.62
N PRO A 114 -8.53 -1.41 9.94
CA PRO A 114 -7.47 -2.27 10.48
C PRO A 114 -7.50 -3.70 9.92
N ASP A 115 -8.69 -4.20 9.58
CA ASP A 115 -8.93 -5.50 8.95
C ASP A 115 -8.56 -5.57 7.44
N GLY A 116 -8.05 -4.48 6.87
CA GLY A 116 -7.66 -4.37 5.46
C GLY A 116 -8.82 -4.14 4.48
N ARG A 117 -10.06 -4.01 4.94
CA ARG A 117 -11.21 -3.65 4.09
C ARG A 117 -11.23 -2.16 3.83
N ALA A 118 -11.61 -1.76 2.61
CA ALA A 118 -11.84 -0.35 2.29
C ALA A 118 -13.26 0.06 2.73
N LYS A 119 -13.36 1.07 3.60
CA LYS A 119 -14.60 1.73 3.96
C LYS A 119 -14.77 3.01 3.13
N ARG A 120 -15.99 3.26 2.68
CA ARG A 120 -16.37 4.47 1.92
C ARG A 120 -17.67 5.03 2.50
N ILE A 121 -17.73 6.34 2.68
CA ILE A 121 -18.94 7.07 3.12
C ILE A 121 -19.22 8.18 2.13
N LYS A 122 -20.47 8.33 1.71
CA LYS A 122 -20.92 9.33 0.74
C LYS A 122 -21.78 10.38 1.42
N PHE A 123 -21.54 11.65 1.13
CA PHE A 123 -22.32 12.79 1.61
C PHE A 123 -22.94 13.50 0.40
N SER A 124 -24.27 13.64 0.38
CA SER A 124 -24.98 14.24 -0.75
C SER A 124 -24.84 15.76 -0.75
N VAL A 125 -24.41 16.33 -1.89
CA VAL A 125 -24.35 17.78 -2.09
C VAL A 125 -25.75 18.39 -2.06
N LYS A 126 -26.76 17.70 -2.59
CA LYS A 126 -28.17 18.17 -2.59
C LYS A 126 -28.72 18.37 -1.18
N LYS A 127 -28.27 17.56 -0.20
CA LYS A 127 -28.75 17.61 1.19
C LYS A 127 -27.98 18.61 2.06
N TYR A 128 -26.68 18.78 1.83
CA TYR A 128 -25.79 19.50 2.75
C TYR A 128 -25.04 20.68 2.11
N GLY A 129 -25.31 20.98 0.84
CA GLY A 129 -24.53 21.91 0.05
C GLY A 129 -23.14 21.36 -0.32
N GLU A 130 -22.46 22.03 -1.23
CA GLU A 130 -21.12 21.62 -1.71
C GLU A 130 -20.11 21.66 -0.55
N GLU A 131 -20.06 22.79 0.15
CA GLU A 131 -19.12 23.02 1.25
C GLU A 131 -19.44 22.17 2.48
N GLY A 132 -20.72 22.01 2.84
CA GLY A 132 -21.13 21.21 3.98
C GLY A 132 -20.86 19.72 3.77
N ALA A 133 -21.14 19.20 2.57
CA ALA A 133 -20.79 17.83 2.20
C ALA A 133 -19.26 17.61 2.21
N PHE A 134 -18.48 18.57 1.72
CA PHE A 134 -17.01 18.51 1.77
C PHE A 134 -16.48 18.48 3.21
N LYS A 135 -16.93 19.40 4.08
CA LYS A 135 -16.53 19.47 5.50
C LYS A 135 -16.81 18.15 6.23
N MET A 136 -17.96 17.53 6.00
CA MET A 136 -18.29 16.24 6.60
C MET A 136 -17.40 15.11 6.08
N ALA A 137 -17.13 15.06 4.78
CA ALA A 137 -16.22 14.07 4.21
C ALA A 137 -14.80 14.19 4.79
N VAL A 138 -14.29 15.42 4.92
CA VAL A 138 -12.99 15.69 5.54
C VAL A 138 -12.99 15.29 7.02
N LYS A 139 -14.03 15.63 7.78
CA LYS A 139 -14.15 15.25 9.20
C LYS A 139 -14.18 13.72 9.38
N ALA A 140 -14.97 13.02 8.56
CA ALA A 140 -15.03 11.56 8.57
C ALA A 140 -13.66 10.93 8.27
N ARG A 141 -12.95 11.45 7.27
CA ARG A 141 -11.60 10.99 6.90
C ARG A 141 -10.59 11.24 8.03
N ARG A 142 -10.56 12.44 8.62
CA ARG A 142 -9.65 12.78 9.72
C ARG A 142 -9.87 11.88 10.94
N ASN A 143 -11.12 11.65 11.30
CA ASN A 143 -11.47 10.74 12.40
C ASN A 143 -11.01 9.31 12.11
N ALA A 144 -11.21 8.84 10.89
CA ALA A 144 -10.75 7.52 10.48
C ALA A 144 -9.22 7.38 10.52
N ILE A 145 -8.47 8.39 10.08
CA ILE A 145 -7.00 8.39 10.13
C ILE A 145 -6.50 8.36 11.58
N ARG A 146 -7.13 9.10 12.50
CA ARG A 146 -6.78 9.05 13.94
C ARG A 146 -6.94 7.66 14.54
N GLN A 147 -7.89 6.88 14.03
CA GLN A 147 -8.13 5.50 14.49
C GLN A 147 -7.24 4.47 13.77
N MET A 148 -6.43 4.87 12.78
CA MET A 148 -5.46 3.97 12.15
C MET A 148 -4.22 3.83 13.03
N ALA A 149 -4.05 2.65 13.62
CA ALA A 149 -2.83 2.26 14.32
C ALA A 149 -2.03 1.19 13.54
N GLY A 150 -0.72 1.19 13.75
CA GLY A 150 0.23 0.20 13.23
C GLY A 150 0.97 0.59 11.94
N ASP A 151 1.92 -0.27 11.57
CA ASP A 151 2.83 -0.04 10.45
C ASP A 151 2.23 -0.44 9.11
N PHE A 152 2.56 0.33 8.07
CA PHE A 152 2.19 0.00 6.71
C PHE A 152 3.08 -1.14 6.20
N ASP A 153 2.48 -2.33 6.04
CA ASP A 153 3.12 -3.45 5.38
C ASP A 153 2.69 -3.49 3.89
N PRO A 154 3.55 -3.06 2.94
CA PRO A 154 3.25 -3.13 1.51
C PRO A 154 3.13 -4.57 0.99
N GLY A 155 3.56 -5.58 1.76
CA GLY A 155 3.42 -7.01 1.44
C GLY A 155 2.10 -7.64 1.94
N ALA A 156 1.35 -6.98 2.83
CA ALA A 156 0.14 -7.53 3.42
C ALA A 156 -0.96 -7.78 2.37
N THR A 157 -1.05 -6.95 1.33
CA THR A 157 -2.02 -7.12 0.24
C THR A 157 -1.76 -8.35 -0.63
N ARG A 158 -0.49 -8.79 -0.76
CA ARG A 158 -0.11 -10.00 -1.51
C ARG A 158 -0.32 -11.30 -0.72
N ARG A 159 -0.42 -11.23 0.61
CA ARG A 159 -0.62 -12.40 1.49
C ARG A 159 -2.07 -12.82 1.67
N LYS A 160 -3.04 -12.12 1.07
CA LYS A 160 -4.44 -12.59 1.06
C LYS A 160 -4.45 -13.98 0.44
N LYS A 161 -4.65 -15.00 1.30
CA LYS A 161 -4.90 -16.39 0.95
C LYS A 161 -5.80 -16.41 -0.30
N ARG A 162 -5.39 -17.16 -1.32
CA ARG A 162 -6.36 -17.84 -2.20
C ARG A 162 -7.27 -18.61 -1.25
N MET A 163 -8.36 -17.99 -0.78
CA MET A 163 -9.46 -18.75 -0.22
C MET A 163 -9.96 -19.55 -1.42
N SER A 164 -9.61 -20.83 -1.41
CA SER A 164 -10.30 -21.84 -2.22
C SER A 164 -11.79 -21.62 -2.01
N ARG A 165 -12.48 -21.20 -3.08
CA ARG A 165 -13.91 -21.44 -3.17
C ARG A 165 -14.06 -22.95 -3.13
N ILE A 166 -14.67 -23.44 -2.04
CA ILE A 166 -15.32 -24.76 -2.01
C ILE A 166 -16.58 -24.63 -2.84
#